data_AF-A0A8J7UPN3-F1
#
_entry.id   AF-A0A8J7UPN3-F1
#
_cell.length_a   1.000
_cell.length_b   1.000
_cell.length_c   1.000
_cell.angle_alpha   90.00
_cell.angle_beta   90.00
_cell.angle_gamma   90.00
#
_symmetry.space_group_name_H-M   'P 1'
#
loop_
_entity.id
_entity.type
_entity.pdbx_description
1 polymer ?
#
loop_
_entity_poly.entity_id
_entity_poly.type
_entity_poly.pdbx_seq_one_letter_code
_entity_poly.pdbx_strand_id
1 'polypeptide(L)'
;MEPLVAVILVGVPLAWLVGFAAYAYVDAPKHGMNPRKWALISFAVPLFGFLAYVFERDELDYDPETDPYAGGDDDRTGGFAVHESRQGEKRLGPAGTEADDGDEDADDEWDDPDGVDR
;
A
#
# COMPACT_ATOMS: atom_id res chain seq x y z
N MET A 1 -38.69 5.60 16.31
CA MET A 1 -38.22 5.91 14.95
C MET A 1 -39.34 5.60 13.99
N GLU A 2 -39.61 6.48 13.02
CA GLU A 2 -40.44 6.16 11.86
C GLU A 2 -39.93 4.87 11.20
N PRO A 3 -40.79 3.88 10.90
CA PRO A 3 -40.35 2.59 10.35
C PRO A 3 -39.59 2.77 9.02
N LEU A 4 -39.99 3.75 8.20
CA LEU A 4 -39.28 4.10 6.96
C LEU A 4 -37.84 4.56 7.23
N VAL A 5 -37.63 5.37 8.27
CA VAL A 5 -36.29 5.86 8.65
C VAL A 5 -35.39 4.70 9.08
N ALA A 6 -35.94 3.72 9.83
CA ALA A 6 -35.18 2.53 10.19
C ALA A 6 -34.79 1.68 8.97
N VAL A 7 -35.71 1.52 8.00
CA VAL A 7 -35.43 0.81 6.74
C VAL A 7 -34.31 1.50 5.96
N ILE A 8 -34.32 2.83 5.89
CA ILE A 8 -33.27 3.56 5.18
C ILE A 8 -31.93 3.43 5.92
N LEU A 9 -31.91 3.69 7.22
CA LEU A 9 -30.67 3.73 8.01
C LEU A 9 -30.01 2.35 8.17
N VAL A 10 -30.78 1.26 8.10
CA VAL A 10 -30.25 -0.11 8.29
C VAL A 10 -30.27 -0.91 6.99
N GLY A 11 -31.35 -0.82 6.23
CA GLY A 11 -31.53 -1.58 5.00
C GLY A 11 -30.59 -1.13 3.89
N VAL A 12 -30.35 0.17 3.71
CA VAL A 12 -29.43 0.65 2.66
C VAL A 12 -27.99 0.21 2.96
N PRO A 13 -27.44 0.41 4.18
CA PRO A 13 -26.10 -0.11 4.49
C PRO A 13 -26.01 -1.63 4.37
N LEU A 14 -27.00 -2.39 4.86
CA LEU A 14 -27.01 -3.84 4.69
C LEU A 14 -27.03 -4.26 3.22
N ALA A 15 -27.80 -3.58 2.37
CA ALA A 15 -27.82 -3.84 0.94
C ALA A 15 -26.45 -3.60 0.29
N TRP A 16 -25.73 -2.55 0.71
CA TRP A 16 -24.35 -2.33 0.28
C TRP A 16 -23.42 -3.46 0.72
N LEU A 17 -23.49 -3.91 1.97
CA LEU A 17 -22.65 -5.01 2.47
C LEU A 17 -22.92 -6.32 1.71
N VAL A 18 -24.19 -6.62 1.45
CA VAL A 18 -24.57 -7.77 0.61
C VAL A 18 -24.04 -7.59 -0.82
N GLY A 19 -24.12 -6.38 -1.38
CA GLY A 19 -23.58 -6.05 -2.69
C GLY A 19 -22.07 -6.27 -2.79
N PHE A 20 -21.31 -5.78 -1.81
CA PHE A 20 -19.85 -5.98 -1.74
C PHE A 20 -19.48 -7.45 -1.62
N ALA A 21 -20.17 -8.19 -0.74
CA ALA A 21 -19.94 -9.62 -0.57
C ALA A 21 -20.26 -10.41 -1.83
N ALA A 22 -21.37 -10.09 -2.51
CA ALA A 22 -21.75 -10.74 -3.77
C ALA A 22 -20.76 -10.43 -4.89
N TYR A 23 -20.29 -9.18 -4.99
CA TYR A 23 -19.25 -8.80 -5.94
C TYR A 23 -17.99 -9.62 -5.71
N ALA A 24 -17.43 -9.59 -4.49
CA ALA A 24 -16.21 -10.32 -4.17
C ALA A 24 -16.37 -11.85 -4.36
N TYR A 25 -17.55 -12.41 -4.04
CA TYR A 25 -17.82 -13.83 -4.23
C TYR A 25 -17.76 -14.27 -5.70
N VAL A 26 -18.33 -13.47 -6.61
CA VAL A 26 -18.37 -13.77 -8.05
C VAL A 26 -17.05 -13.43 -8.73
N ASP A 27 -16.36 -12.40 -8.25
CA ASP A 27 -15.15 -11.87 -8.87
C ASP A 27 -13.88 -12.63 -8.44
N ALA A 28 -13.77 -13.05 -7.17
CA ALA A 28 -12.58 -13.70 -6.61
C ALA A 28 -12.08 -14.92 -7.42
N PRO A 29 -12.92 -15.86 -7.90
CA PRO A 29 -12.44 -17.04 -8.62
C PRO A 29 -11.75 -16.71 -9.94
N LYS A 30 -12.04 -15.54 -10.54
CA LYS A 30 -11.42 -15.09 -11.80
C LYS A 30 -9.96 -14.70 -11.60
N HIS A 31 -9.57 -14.34 -10.37
CA HIS A 31 -8.24 -13.90 -9.98
C HIS A 31 -7.53 -14.94 -9.10
N GLY A 32 -8.00 -16.20 -9.09
CA GLY A 32 -7.41 -17.28 -8.29
C GLY A 32 -7.65 -17.18 -6.77
N MET A 33 -8.51 -16.26 -6.33
CA MET A 33 -8.78 -15.99 -4.92
C MET A 33 -9.93 -16.85 -4.36
N ASN A 34 -9.93 -17.10 -3.05
CA ASN A 34 -11.01 -17.88 -2.40
C ASN A 34 -12.30 -17.05 -2.26
N PRO A 35 -13.41 -17.42 -2.93
CA PRO A 35 -14.63 -16.61 -2.95
C PRO A 35 -15.33 -16.52 -1.59
N ARG A 36 -15.31 -17.60 -0.79
CA ARG A 36 -15.97 -17.61 0.53
C ARG A 36 -15.24 -16.72 1.52
N LYS A 37 -13.90 -16.75 1.52
CA LYS A 37 -13.05 -15.89 2.36
C LYS A 37 -13.37 -14.43 2.08
N TRP A 38 -13.29 -14.01 0.82
CA TRP A 38 -13.40 -12.61 0.46
C TRP A 38 -14.82 -12.06 0.56
N ALA A 39 -15.84 -12.87 0.28
CA ALA A 39 -17.23 -12.50 0.54
C ALA A 39 -17.50 -12.29 2.04
N LEU A 40 -16.98 -13.16 2.89
CA LEU A 40 -17.16 -13.06 4.34
C LEU A 40 -16.45 -11.85 4.92
N ILE A 41 -15.21 -11.59 4.49
CA ILE A 41 -14.44 -10.40 4.89
C ILE A 41 -15.17 -9.12 4.43
N SER A 42 -15.60 -9.06 3.17
CA SER A 42 -16.30 -7.89 2.60
C SER A 42 -17.63 -7.59 3.29
N PHE A 43 -18.32 -8.61 3.81
CA PHE A 43 -19.57 -8.46 4.54
C PHE A 43 -19.34 -8.04 6.01
N ALA A 44 -18.43 -8.73 6.70
CA ALA A 44 -18.26 -8.64 8.16
C ALA A 44 -17.38 -7.46 8.60
N VAL A 45 -16.55 -6.94 7.70
CA VAL A 45 -15.74 -5.74 7.94
C VAL A 45 -16.19 -4.66 6.96
N PRO A 46 -17.23 -3.87 7.30
CA PRO A 46 -17.79 -2.86 6.41
C PRO A 46 -16.74 -1.93 5.82
N LEU A 47 -16.85 -1.67 4.52
CA LEU A 47 -15.93 -0.86 3.70
C LEU A 47 -14.51 -1.42 3.61
N PHE A 48 -13.82 -1.63 4.74
CA PHE A 48 -12.44 -2.09 4.77
C PHE A 48 -12.26 -3.49 4.22
N GLY A 49 -13.18 -4.41 4.49
CA GLY A 49 -13.11 -5.78 3.97
C GLY A 49 -13.25 -5.83 2.44
N PHE A 50 -14.11 -4.97 1.89
CA PHE A 50 -14.27 -4.85 0.44
C PHE A 50 -13.06 -4.16 -0.21
N LEU A 51 -12.53 -3.10 0.39
CA LEU A 51 -11.33 -2.44 -0.10
C LEU A 51 -10.12 -3.39 -0.05
N ALA A 52 -9.96 -4.13 1.04
CA ALA A 52 -8.92 -5.15 1.15
C ALA A 52 -9.02 -6.21 0.04
N TYR A 53 -10.24 -6.61 -0.34
CA TYR A 53 -10.43 -7.50 -1.50
C TYR A 53 -9.91 -6.87 -2.79
N VAL A 54 -10.27 -5.61 -3.06
CA VAL A 54 -9.84 -4.91 -4.28
C VAL A 54 -8.31 -4.78 -4.32
N PHE A 55 -7.67 -4.36 -3.22
CA PHE A 55 -6.22 -4.22 -3.17
C PHE A 55 -5.49 -5.55 -3.33
N GLU A 56 -5.93 -6.61 -2.64
CA GLU A 56 -5.31 -7.93 -2.82
C GLU A 56 -5.46 -8.42 -4.27
N ARG A 57 -6.63 -8.23 -4.87
CA ARG A 57 -6.88 -8.61 -6.25
C ARG A 57 -5.95 -7.86 -7.21
N ASP A 58 -5.84 -6.54 -7.03
CA ASP A 58 -5.04 -5.69 -7.90
C ASP A 58 -3.53 -6.02 -7.77
N GLU A 59 -3.08 -6.45 -6.59
CA GLU A 59 -1.69 -6.91 -6.38
C GLU A 59 -1.38 -8.23 -7.12
N LEU A 60 -2.36 -9.12 -7.27
CA LEU A 60 -2.16 -10.38 -7.99
C LEU A 60 -1.97 -10.19 -9.50
N ASP A 61 -2.56 -9.14 -10.06
CA ASP A 61 -2.45 -8.77 -11.47
C ASP A 61 -1.35 -7.72 -11.73
N TYR A 62 -0.53 -7.40 -10.73
CA TYR A 62 0.53 -6.42 -10.85
C TYR A 62 1.68 -6.93 -11.74
N ASP A 63 2.01 -6.17 -12.78
CA ASP A 63 3.14 -6.43 -13.67
C ASP A 63 4.23 -5.35 -13.49
N PRO A 64 5.34 -5.67 -12.79
CA PRO A 64 6.41 -4.71 -12.52
C PRO A 64 7.11 -4.23 -13.79
N GLU A 65 7.10 -5.00 -14.89
CA GLU A 65 7.76 -4.60 -16.14
C GLU A 65 7.02 -3.44 -16.83
N THR A 66 5.74 -3.25 -16.50
CA THR A 66 4.90 -2.19 -17.07
C THR A 66 4.73 -0.99 -16.15
N ASP A 67 5.15 -1.11 -14.89
CA ASP A 67 5.04 -0.02 -13.93
C ASP A 67 6.26 0.92 -14.07
N PRO A 68 6.08 2.19 -14.50
CA PRO A 68 7.17 3.17 -14.61
C PRO A 68 7.83 3.51 -13.26
N TYR A 69 7.23 3.07 -12.15
CA TYR A 69 7.73 3.26 -10.79
C TYR A 69 8.24 1.95 -10.16
N ALA A 70 7.99 0.79 -10.75
CA ALA A 70 8.64 -0.45 -10.34
C ALA A 70 10.12 -0.33 -10.70
N GLY A 71 10.98 -0.35 -9.69
CA GLY A 71 12.41 -0.08 -9.86
C GLY A 71 13.02 -0.91 -10.99
N GLY A 72 13.40 -0.22 -12.07
CA GLY A 72 14.12 -0.79 -13.20
C GLY A 72 15.60 -0.42 -13.18
N ASP A 73 16.40 -1.46 -13.40
CA ASP A 73 17.86 -1.66 -13.49
C ASP A 73 18.62 -0.75 -14.48
N ASP A 74 18.04 0.39 -14.87
CA ASP A 74 18.65 1.31 -15.81
C ASP A 74 19.13 2.55 -15.06
N ASP A 75 20.40 2.91 -15.24
CA ASP A 75 21.13 3.95 -14.53
C ASP A 75 20.43 5.33 -14.51
N ARG A 76 19.32 5.53 -15.23
CA ARG A 76 18.67 6.83 -15.38
C ARG A 76 17.14 6.90 -15.42
N THR A 77 16.37 5.84 -15.17
CA THR A 77 14.90 5.97 -15.39
C THR A 77 13.95 5.21 -14.48
N GLY A 78 14.41 4.33 -13.60
CA GLY A 78 13.55 3.67 -12.61
C GLY A 78 13.65 4.34 -11.24
N GLY A 79 12.57 4.95 -10.76
CA GLY A 79 12.40 5.30 -9.34
C GLY A 79 12.61 6.77 -8.98
N PHE A 80 11.49 7.44 -8.69
CA PHE A 80 11.34 8.77 -8.09
C PHE A 80 11.78 9.96 -8.96
N ALA A 81 10.98 11.02 -8.94
CA ALA A 81 11.42 12.33 -9.41
C ALA A 81 12.44 12.90 -8.40
N VAL A 82 13.71 12.51 -8.56
CA VAL A 82 14.80 13.06 -7.75
C VAL A 82 14.97 14.53 -8.14
N HIS A 83 14.80 15.41 -7.16
CA HIS A 83 15.06 16.84 -7.36
C HIS A 83 16.50 17.03 -7.87
N GLU A 84 16.70 17.99 -8.78
CA GLU A 84 18.00 18.25 -9.44
C GLU A 84 19.16 18.38 -8.44
N SER A 85 18.91 18.97 -7.25
CA SER A 85 19.90 19.15 -6.19
C SER A 85 20.41 17.85 -5.54
N ARG A 86 19.73 16.72 -5.77
CA ARG A 86 20.05 15.40 -5.19
C ARG A 86 20.47 14.38 -6.25
N GLN A 87 20.66 14.82 -7.50
CA GLN A 87 21.22 13.96 -8.54
C GLN A 87 22.65 13.56 -8.14
N GLY A 88 22.85 12.27 -7.85
CA GLY A 88 24.14 11.72 -7.43
C GLY A 88 24.18 11.20 -5.98
N GLU A 89 23.15 11.43 -5.17
CA GLU A 89 23.02 10.77 -3.87
C GLU A 89 22.77 9.25 -4.06
N LYS A 90 23.41 8.42 -3.23
CA LYS A 90 23.23 6.96 -3.24
C LYS A 90 21.74 6.68 -3.03
N ARG A 91 21.13 5.90 -3.94
CA ARG A 91 19.70 5.58 -3.85
C ARG A 91 19.45 4.82 -2.55
N LEU A 92 18.40 5.19 -1.84
CA LEU A 92 17.88 4.38 -0.74
C LEU A 92 17.43 3.04 -1.35
N GLY A 93 17.85 1.94 -0.72
CA GLY A 93 17.42 0.61 -1.13
C GLY A 93 15.90 0.44 -1.01
N PRO A 94 15.37 -0.72 -1.44
CA PRO A 94 13.97 -1.08 -1.21
C PRO A 94 13.50 -0.76 0.22
N ALA A 95 12.24 -0.34 0.37
CA ALA A 95 11.69 -0.02 1.69
C ALA A 95 11.82 -1.25 2.62
N GLY A 96 12.65 -1.15 3.66
CA GLY A 96 12.93 -2.23 4.61
C GLY A 96 14.29 -2.92 4.45
N THR A 97 15.08 -2.60 3.43
CA THR A 97 16.51 -2.91 3.42
C THR A 97 17.26 -1.71 4.01
N GLU A 98 18.02 -1.94 5.08
CA GLU A 98 18.99 -0.97 5.58
C GLU A 98 19.91 -0.56 4.41
N ALA A 99 20.25 0.71 4.33
CA ALA A 99 21.26 1.14 3.38
C ALA A 99 22.51 0.30 3.65
N ASP A 100 23.10 -0.28 2.61
CA ASP A 100 24.40 -0.93 2.73
C ASP A 100 25.41 0.16 3.10
N ASP A 101 25.63 0.31 4.40
CA ASP A 101 26.64 1.13 5.05
C ASP A 101 28.02 0.47 4.84
N GLY A 102 28.36 0.27 3.58
CA GLY A 102 29.72 -0.04 3.17
C GLY A 102 30.53 1.25 3.19
N ASP A 103 30.99 1.63 4.37
CA ASP A 103 32.26 2.33 4.62
C ASP A 103 32.58 2.17 6.11
N GLU A 104 33.32 1.09 6.40
CA GLU A 104 34.19 1.01 7.56
C GLU A 104 35.22 2.15 7.44
N ASP A 105 35.40 2.91 8.52
CA ASP A 105 36.37 4.03 8.69
C ASP A 105 35.83 5.45 8.42
N ALA A 106 34.83 5.88 9.19
CA ALA A 106 34.68 7.29 9.59
C ALA A 106 34.65 7.36 11.13
N ASP A 107 35.81 7.69 11.67
CA ASP A 107 36.04 8.41 12.92
C ASP A 107 34.79 9.05 13.55
N ASP A 108 34.41 8.52 14.71
CA ASP A 108 33.47 9.09 15.68
C ASP A 108 33.97 10.45 16.23
N GLU A 109 33.92 11.50 15.42
CA GLU A 109 33.97 12.89 15.90
C GLU A 109 32.65 13.57 15.55
N TRP A 110 31.70 13.45 16.48
CA TRP A 110 30.53 14.33 16.52
C TRP A 110 31.02 15.77 16.65
N ASP A 111 30.84 16.56 15.60
CA ASP A 111 31.16 17.99 15.54
C ASP A 111 30.13 18.75 16.41
N ASP A 112 30.35 18.75 17.73
CA ASP A 112 29.56 19.53 18.68
C ASP A 112 29.82 21.03 18.40
N PRO A 113 28.78 21.85 18.14
CA PRO A 113 28.97 23.27 17.88
C PRO A 113 29.54 23.97 19.12
N ASP A 114 30.67 24.67 18.95
CA ASP A 114 31.30 25.48 19.99
C ASP A 114 30.29 26.42 20.67
N GLY A 115 30.05 26.22 21.98
CA GLY A 115 29.29 27.18 22.79
C GLY A 115 28.41 26.64 23.92
N VAL A 116 28.46 25.35 24.26
CA VAL A 116 27.72 24.81 25.40
C VAL A 116 28.66 24.46 26.55
N ASP A 117 29.25 25.48 27.18
CA ASP A 117 29.65 25.39 28.59
C ASP A 117 29.65 26.79 29.24
N ARG A 118 29.25 26.80 30.51
CA ARG A 118 28.75 27.91 31.32
C ARG A 118 29.84 28.77 31.95
#